data_AF-C6AUD9-F1
#
_entry.id   AF-C6AUD9-F1
#
_cell.length_a   1.000
_cell.length_b   1.000
_cell.length_c   1.000
_cell.angle_alpha   90.00
_cell.angle_beta   90.00
_cell.angle_gamma   90.00
#
_symmetry.space_group_name_H-M   'P 1'
#
loop_
_entity.id
_entity.type
_entity.pdbx_description
1 polymer ?
#
loop_
_entity_poly.entity_id
_entity_poly.type
_entity_poly.pdbx_seq_one_letter_code
_entity_poly.pdbx_strand_id
1 'polypeptide(L)'
;MSLNARLEPVLYLFAGLFGVAGVALAALAAHGGGEANLAASASAMCLAHAPALLALALGNVRLRTAWLAGLLMIVGTLLFAGDLVTLRFSGSGLFPYAAPTGGWAMMLGWLAVAAGAVFRVRT
;
A
#
# COMPACT_ATOMS: atom_id res chain seq x y z
N MET A 1 0.33 9.97 -23.89
CA MET A 1 0.30 10.08 -22.42
C MET A 1 0.84 8.78 -21.84
N SER A 2 1.88 8.82 -21.00
CA SER A 2 2.50 7.61 -20.43
C SER A 2 1.56 6.92 -19.42
N LEU A 3 1.76 5.62 -19.17
CA LEU A 3 0.97 4.88 -18.18
C LEU A 3 1.07 5.52 -16.79
N ASN A 4 2.28 5.98 -16.44
CA ASN A 4 2.57 6.74 -15.22
C ASN A 4 1.67 7.97 -15.07
N ALA A 5 1.55 8.80 -16.11
CA ALA A 5 0.71 10.00 -16.07
C ALA A 5 -0.79 9.68 -15.95
N ARG A 6 -1.24 8.53 -16.50
CA ARG A 6 -2.64 8.09 -16.37
C ARG A 6 -2.97 7.58 -14.97
N LEU A 7 -2.01 6.96 -14.29
CA LEU A 7 -2.22 6.42 -12.94
C LEU A 7 -1.87 7.39 -11.81
N GLU A 8 -1.20 8.50 -12.10
CA GLU A 8 -0.84 9.51 -11.11
C GLU A 8 -2.02 9.92 -10.19
N PRO A 9 -3.24 10.25 -10.69
CA PRO A 9 -4.37 10.58 -9.83
C PRO A 9 -4.79 9.44 -8.90
N VAL A 10 -4.66 8.19 -9.36
CA VAL A 10 -4.98 7.00 -8.57
C VAL A 10 -3.96 6.83 -7.44
N LEU A 11 -2.67 7.10 -7.70
CA LEU A 11 -1.64 7.05 -6.66
C LEU A 11 -1.89 8.10 -5.58
N TYR A 12 -2.26 9.34 -5.94
CA TYR A 12 -2.63 10.35 -4.94
C TYR A 12 -3.85 9.96 -4.13
N LEU A 13 -4.89 9.43 -4.79
CA LEU A 13 -6.12 8.97 -4.13
C LEU A 13 -5.79 7.93 -3.06
N PHE A 14 -5.06 6.87 -3.42
CA PHE A 14 -4.73 5.81 -2.47
C PHE A 14 -3.67 6.22 -1.45
N ALA A 15 -2.76 7.14 -1.76
CA ALA A 15 -1.88 7.74 -0.78
C ALA A 15 -2.67 8.42 0.35
N GLY A 16 -3.69 9.22 -0.02
CA GLY A 16 -4.58 9.87 0.95
C GLY A 16 -5.43 8.86 1.74
N LEU A 17 -6.05 7.90 1.05
CA LEU A 17 -6.89 6.88 1.69
C LEU A 17 -6.10 6.00 2.67
N PHE A 18 -4.89 5.58 2.32
CA PHE A 18 -4.03 4.83 3.23
C PHE A 18 -3.49 5.70 4.36
N GLY A 19 -3.24 6.98 4.12
CA GLY A 19 -2.87 7.92 5.18
C GLY A 19 -3.96 8.01 6.25
N VAL A 20 -5.20 8.29 5.85
CA VAL A 20 -6.32 8.38 6.80
C VAL A 20 -6.62 7.03 7.46
N ALA A 21 -6.65 5.93 6.70
CA ALA A 21 -6.91 4.60 7.23
C ALA A 21 -5.82 4.15 8.21
N GLY A 22 -4.55 4.41 7.88
CA GLY A 22 -3.41 4.08 8.72
C GLY A 22 -3.45 4.81 10.06
N VAL A 23 -3.74 6.11 10.07
CA VAL A 23 -3.91 6.89 11.31
C VAL A 23 -5.11 6.41 12.12
N ALA A 24 -6.25 6.15 11.47
CA ALA A 24 -7.45 5.63 12.15
C ALA A 24 -7.18 4.26 12.80
N LEU A 25 -6.49 3.35 12.10
CA LEU A 25 -6.12 2.04 12.60
C LEU A 25 -5.06 2.13 13.72
N ALA A 26 -4.14 3.10 13.67
CA ALA A 26 -3.19 3.36 14.75
C ALA A 26 -3.94 3.78 16.03
N ALA A 27 -4.90 4.70 15.90
CA ALA A 27 -5.73 5.15 17.01
C ALA A 27 -6.55 3.99 17.58
N LEU A 28 -7.12 3.14 16.72
CA LEU A 28 -7.85 1.93 17.11
C LEU A 28 -6.95 0.92 17.83
N ALA A 29 -5.70 0.75 17.39
CA ALA A 29 -4.74 -0.12 18.07
C ALA A 29 -4.38 0.41 19.47
N ALA A 30 -4.26 1.73 19.63
CA ALA A 30 -3.88 2.35 20.89
C ALA A 30 -5.02 2.44 21.91
N HIS A 31 -6.27 2.69 21.46
CA HIS A 31 -7.39 3.00 22.35
C HIS A 31 -8.59 2.05 22.22
N GLY A 32 -8.69 1.29 21.13
CA GLY A 32 -9.89 0.52 20.78
C GLY A 32 -10.04 -0.84 21.46
N GLY A 33 -9.08 -1.25 22.30
CA GLY A 33 -9.07 -2.57 22.93
C GLY A 33 -9.08 -3.73 21.93
N GLY A 34 -9.37 -4.95 22.42
CA GLY A 34 -9.45 -6.16 21.59
C GLY A 34 -8.12 -6.56 20.95
N GLU A 35 -8.18 -7.03 19.71
CA GLU A 35 -7.00 -7.46 18.93
C GLU A 35 -6.19 -6.26 18.39
N ALA A 36 -5.52 -5.57 19.32
CA ALA A 36 -4.72 -4.38 19.03
C ALA A 36 -3.62 -4.65 17.99
N ASN A 37 -2.99 -5.83 18.04
CA ASN A 37 -1.92 -6.23 17.12
C ASN A 37 -2.38 -6.26 15.66
N LEU A 38 -3.60 -6.73 15.37
CA LEU A 38 -4.11 -6.78 13.99
C LEU A 38 -4.30 -5.37 13.42
N ALA A 39 -4.88 -4.45 14.20
CA ALA A 39 -5.02 -3.06 13.78
C ALA A 39 -3.66 -2.34 13.68
N ALA A 40 -2.72 -2.63 14.58
CA ALA A 40 -1.36 -2.08 14.52
C ALA A 40 -0.63 -2.54 13.24
N SER A 41 -0.72 -3.83 12.89
CA SER A 41 -0.13 -4.35 11.66
C SER A 41 -0.79 -3.78 10.41
N ALA A 42 -2.13 -3.69 10.36
CA ALA A 42 -2.85 -3.07 9.26
C ALA A 42 -2.50 -1.58 9.11
N SER A 43 -2.41 -0.86 10.24
CA SER A 43 -1.97 0.53 10.30
C SER A 43 -0.57 0.72 9.73
N ALA A 44 0.38 -0.12 10.15
CA ALA A 44 1.77 -0.05 9.67
C ALA A 44 1.87 -0.22 8.15
N MET A 45 1.12 -1.16 7.56
CA MET A 45 1.13 -1.34 6.11
C MET A 45 0.55 -0.14 5.37
N CYS A 46 -0.59 0.41 5.85
CA CYS A 46 -1.16 1.63 5.28
C CYS A 46 -0.20 2.82 5.38
N LEU A 47 0.38 3.07 6.56
CA LEU A 47 1.28 4.21 6.81
C LEU A 47 2.63 4.08 6.10
N ALA A 48 3.12 2.86 5.85
CA ALA A 48 4.34 2.66 5.06
C ALA A 48 4.12 2.96 3.57
N HIS A 49 2.96 2.56 3.03
CA HIS A 49 2.69 2.66 1.60
C HIS A 49 2.05 3.99 1.17
N ALA A 50 1.35 4.69 2.07
CA ALA A 50 0.83 6.03 1.80
C ALA A 50 1.90 7.03 1.29
N PRO A 51 3.01 7.28 2.02
CA PRO A 51 4.07 8.18 1.55
C PRO A 51 4.83 7.61 0.35
N ALA A 52 4.94 6.28 0.23
CA ALA A 52 5.56 5.65 -0.94
C ALA A 52 4.76 5.95 -2.22
N LEU A 53 3.43 5.81 -2.18
CA LEU A 53 2.54 6.14 -3.29
C LEU A 53 2.58 7.63 -3.64
N LEU A 54 2.61 8.51 -2.64
CA LEU A 54 2.77 9.95 -2.84
C LEU A 54 4.09 10.27 -3.56
N ALA A 55 5.20 9.65 -3.14
CA ALA A 55 6.50 9.83 -3.77
C ALA A 55 6.52 9.30 -5.22
N LEU A 56 5.87 8.16 -5.48
CA LEU A 56 5.75 7.60 -6.84
C LEU A 56 4.90 8.50 -7.75
N ALA A 57 3.85 9.12 -7.24
CA ALA A 57 3.03 10.09 -7.96
C ALA A 57 3.85 11.32 -8.37
N LEU A 58 4.59 11.91 -7.41
CA LEU A 58 5.45 13.08 -7.64
C LEU A 58 6.66 12.76 -8.55
N GLY A 59 7.20 11.54 -8.44
CA GLY A 59 8.38 11.07 -9.16
C GLY A 59 8.07 10.38 -10.50
N ASN A 60 6.82 10.39 -10.96
CA ASN A 60 6.34 9.50 -12.03
C ASN A 60 7.07 9.67 -13.37
N VAL A 61 7.66 10.84 -13.63
CA VAL A 61 8.42 11.12 -14.86
C VAL A 61 9.80 10.47 -14.84
N ARG A 62 10.38 10.24 -13.65
CA ARG A 62 11.76 9.73 -13.47
C ARG A 62 11.84 8.22 -13.33
N LEU A 63 10.73 7.55 -13.04
CA LEU A 63 10.67 6.10 -12.77
C LEU A 63 9.68 5.42 -13.72
N ARG A 64 10.18 4.74 -14.76
CA ARG A 64 9.34 4.06 -15.77
C ARG A 64 8.45 2.96 -15.16
N THR A 65 8.86 2.38 -14.04
CA THR A 65 8.15 1.32 -13.31
C THR A 65 7.18 1.85 -12.25
N ALA A 66 7.03 3.18 -12.10
CA ALA A 66 6.20 3.79 -11.05
C ALA A 66 4.74 3.32 -11.10
N TRP A 67 4.15 3.19 -12.29
CA TRP A 67 2.80 2.67 -12.46
C TRP A 67 2.64 1.26 -11.86
N LEU A 68 3.60 0.36 -12.14
CA LEU A 68 3.54 -1.03 -11.70
C LEU A 68 3.78 -1.13 -10.20
N ALA A 69 4.80 -0.42 -9.70
CA ALA A 69 5.08 -0.32 -8.27
C ALA A 69 3.86 0.17 -7.49
N GLY A 70 3.23 1.26 -7.97
CA GLY A 70 2.06 1.85 -7.33
C GLY A 70 0.86 0.90 -7.30
N LEU A 71 0.54 0.24 -8.43
CA LEU A 71 -0.57 -0.73 -8.48
C LEU A 71 -0.35 -1.91 -7.53
N LEU A 72 0.86 -2.48 -7.52
CA LEU A 72 1.20 -3.60 -6.64
C LEU A 72 1.11 -3.21 -5.17
N MET A 73 1.58 -2.02 -4.80
CA MET A 73 1.46 -1.49 -3.44
C MET A 73 0.01 -1.22 -3.04
N ILE A 74 -0.81 -0.67 -3.94
CA ILE A 74 -2.24 -0.42 -3.68
C ILE A 74 -2.97 -1.74 -3.44
N VAL A 75 -2.90 -2.68 -4.37
CA VAL A 75 -3.58 -3.98 -4.25
C VAL A 75 -3.06 -4.73 -3.04
N GLY A 76 -1.75 -4.74 -2.83
CA GLY A 76 -1.13 -5.44 -1.71
C GLY A 76 -1.56 -4.89 -0.35
N THR A 77 -1.60 -3.56 -0.21
CA THR A 77 -2.04 -2.91 1.03
C THR A 77 -3.53 -3.13 1.28
N LEU A 78 -4.38 -3.04 0.25
CA LEU A 78 -5.81 -3.30 0.39
C LEU A 78 -6.08 -4.74 0.85
N LEU A 79 -5.43 -5.72 0.24
CA LEU A 79 -5.58 -7.13 0.61
C LEU A 79 -5.08 -7.39 2.03
N PHE A 80 -3.90 -6.89 2.38
CA PHE A 80 -3.31 -7.12 3.68
C PHE A 80 -4.09 -6.42 4.80
N ALA A 81 -4.28 -5.10 4.68
CA ALA A 81 -4.98 -4.34 5.70
C ALA A 81 -6.46 -4.74 5.78
N GLY A 82 -7.11 -5.00 4.64
CA GLY A 82 -8.47 -5.48 4.58
C GLY A 82 -8.65 -6.82 5.30
N ASP A 83 -7.77 -7.79 5.04
CA ASP A 83 -7.81 -9.10 5.70
C ASP A 83 -7.69 -9.00 7.22
N LEU A 84 -6.75 -8.21 7.72
CA LEU A 84 -6.56 -8.03 9.17
C LEU A 84 -7.71 -7.26 9.83
N VAL A 85 -8.27 -6.27 9.13
CA VAL A 85 -9.45 -5.53 9.62
C VAL A 85 -10.67 -6.44 9.66
N THR A 86 -10.92 -7.23 8.62
CA THR A 86 -12.03 -8.19 8.60
C THR A 86 -11.85 -9.25 9.67
N LEU A 87 -10.63 -9.80 9.82
CA LEU A 87 -10.29 -10.77 10.87
C LEU A 87 -10.59 -10.21 12.26
N ARG A 88 -10.17 -8.97 12.54
CA ARG A 88 -10.41 -8.31 13.83
C ARG A 88 -11.90 -8.13 14.16
N PHE A 89 -12.73 -7.76 13.18
CA PHE A 89 -14.13 -7.43 13.44
C PHE A 89 -15.11 -8.59 13.25
N SER A 90 -14.77 -9.57 12.41
CA SER A 90 -15.66 -10.68 12.04
C SER A 90 -15.17 -12.03 12.58
N GLY A 91 -13.95 -12.11 13.13
CA GLY A 91 -13.33 -13.35 13.58
C GLY A 91 -12.82 -14.25 12.44
N SER A 92 -13.06 -13.88 11.19
CA SER A 92 -12.57 -14.57 9.99
C SER A 92 -11.93 -13.58 9.04
N GLY A 93 -10.83 -13.98 8.39
CA GLY A 93 -10.19 -13.17 7.35
C GLY A 93 -11.08 -12.94 6.13
N LEU A 94 -10.63 -12.06 5.23
CA LEU A 94 -11.34 -11.68 4.01
C LEU A 94 -11.52 -12.89 3.06
N PHE A 95 -10.45 -13.67 2.87
CA PHE A 95 -10.42 -14.98 2.22
C PHE A 95 -9.09 -15.69 2.53
N PRO A 96 -8.98 -17.02 2.34
CA PRO A 96 -7.73 -17.74 2.60
C PRO A 96 -6.54 -17.13 1.86
N TYR A 97 -5.48 -16.81 2.59
CA TYR A 97 -4.23 -16.21 2.09
C TYR A 97 -4.33 -14.76 1.56
N ALA A 98 -5.37 -14.01 1.91
CA ALA A 98 -5.47 -12.59 1.55
C ALA A 98 -4.28 -11.75 2.09
N ALA A 99 -3.95 -11.83 3.39
CA ALA A 99 -2.76 -11.13 3.90
C ALA A 99 -1.44 -11.59 3.27
N PRO A 100 -1.13 -12.91 3.14
CA PRO A 100 0.08 -13.38 2.45
C PRO A 100 0.20 -12.89 0.99
N THR A 101 -0.87 -12.96 0.22
CA THR A 101 -0.89 -12.47 -1.17
C THR A 101 -0.71 -10.96 -1.23
N GLY A 102 -1.32 -10.22 -0.30
CA GLY A 102 -1.10 -8.79 -0.13
C GLY A 102 0.36 -8.44 0.16
N GLY A 103 0.99 -9.19 1.08
CA GLY A 103 2.41 -9.05 1.41
C GLY A 103 3.33 -9.25 0.21
N TRP A 104 3.11 -10.32 -0.56
CA TRP A 104 3.87 -10.58 -1.79
C TRP A 104 3.70 -9.46 -2.82
N ALA A 105 2.48 -8.97 -3.03
CA ALA A 105 2.24 -7.86 -3.94
C ALA A 105 3.01 -6.60 -3.51
N MET A 106 3.02 -6.25 -2.22
CA MET A 106 3.82 -5.12 -1.71
C MET A 106 5.32 -5.32 -1.92
N MET A 107 5.85 -6.52 -1.65
CA MET A 107 7.26 -6.84 -1.90
C MET A 107 7.63 -6.68 -3.38
N LEU A 108 6.79 -7.19 -4.29
CA LEU A 108 6.98 -7.02 -5.73
C LEU A 108 6.87 -5.54 -6.15
N GLY A 109 6.01 -4.76 -5.49
CA GLY A 109 5.92 -3.32 -5.68
C GLY A 109 7.24 -2.60 -5.36
N TRP A 110 7.83 -2.91 -4.21
CA TRP A 110 9.15 -2.38 -3.82
C TRP A 110 10.28 -2.86 -4.76
N LEU A 111 10.23 -4.10 -5.22
CA LEU A 111 11.17 -4.60 -6.23
C LEU A 111 11.02 -3.86 -7.56
N ALA A 112 9.81 -3.48 -7.96
CA ALA A 112 9.58 -2.65 -9.14
C ALA A 112 10.15 -1.24 -8.97
N VAL A 113 10.12 -0.66 -7.75
CA VAL A 113 10.82 0.59 -7.45
C VAL A 113 12.34 0.42 -7.62
N ALA A 114 12.92 -0.65 -7.05
CA ALA A 114 14.35 -0.94 -7.15
C ALA A 114 14.79 -1.16 -8.61
N ALA A 115 14.01 -1.91 -9.39
CA ALA A 115 14.23 -2.09 -10.82
C ALA A 115 14.20 -0.76 -11.59
N GLY A 116 13.32 0.18 -11.19
CA GLY A 116 13.24 1.51 -11.78
C GLY A 116 14.52 2.34 -11.63
N ALA A 117 15.33 2.07 -10.59
CA ALA A 117 16.65 2.69 -10.42
C ALA A 117 17.68 2.13 -11.40
N VAL A 118 17.65 0.82 -11.67
CA VAL A 118 18.56 0.16 -12.62
C VAL A 118 18.23 0.54 -14.07
N PHE A 119 16.94 0.60 -14.40
CA PHE A 119 16.47 0.92 -15.75
C PHE A 119 16.27 2.42 -16.00
N ARG A 120 16.86 3.29 -15.16
CA ARG A 120 16.74 4.74 -15.33
C ARG A 120 17.23 5.16 -16.71
N VAL A 121 16.42 5.95 -17.41
CA VAL A 121 16.85 6.68 -18.61
C VAL A 121 17.96 7.62 -18.16
N ARG A 122 19.18 7.42 -18.65
CA ARG A 122 20.26 8.41 -18.50
C ARG A 122 19.76 9.71 -19.13
N THR A 123 19.47 10.69 -18.29
CA THR A 123 19.25 12.08 -18.71
C THR A 123 20.58 12.71 -19.07
#